data_AF-A0A1S4FKC0-F1
#
_entry.id   AF-A0A1S4FKC0-F1
#
_cell.length_a   1.000
_cell.length_b   1.000
_cell.length_c   1.000
_cell.angle_alpha   90.00
_cell.angle_beta   90.00
_cell.angle_gamma   90.00
#
_symmetry.space_group_name_H-M   'P 1'
#
loop_
_entity.id
_entity.type
_entity.pdbx_description
1 polymer ?
#
loop_
_entity_poly.entity_id
_entity_poly.type
_entity_poly.pdbx_seq_one_letter_code
_entity_poly.pdbx_strand_id
1 'polypeptide(L)'
;MVHKLVLVAVLALAAVTVAEKKPISVASLVDKILNANPMPNIPVGYKSENSRTTGHLFRTRVDHFNPQKRDTFQFEYFSNDQYYRPGGPIFIVVGGNFPVSPYFLEHGHFHDIAFYENAWMFTNEHRFYGNSMPTEDLSVENLRYLTVEQTMVDLAEWIFHLRQNVVRDQNARVILLGTGYSGAIATWMRQRYPHLVEGAWVSSGQIEARFNFKEYAEEVGELIRDYGSNECYSQIWRAFRTAENLIDAGLGSTVSELFNTCEPIVTDDITMLDVETFFWHVKTALQRGVLDEQDTDTTNELCERLNNSTEATDLQTIANWVHEFYDFLDCMPFDFDAAIDAHQYVDPKVPENAVYGLRQRTYQLCTEFGWFLTADSHDQPFGYRVSMYFFLNVCRAVYGDWLNSQVVYDGVHLTNMHFGGQNPRISNVFFTNGGLDPVRDVSITEYYLAGSGATVIPGYFGSEDLHSISGYNSPEMLEAKHTVHAFIESWLWEPIVPI
;
A
#
# COMPACT_ATOMS: atom_id res chain seq x y z
N MET A 1 -82.58 20.80 2.00
CA MET A 1 -81.75 22.02 1.98
C MET A 1 -81.09 22.14 3.35
N VAL A 2 -79.78 22.15 3.57
CA VAL A 2 -78.56 22.03 2.76
C VAL A 2 -77.51 21.35 3.68
N HIS A 3 -76.57 20.62 3.10
CA HIS A 3 -75.50 19.88 3.77
C HIS A 3 -74.49 20.74 4.55
N LYS A 4 -73.85 20.05 5.50
CA LYS A 4 -72.58 20.31 6.21
C LYS A 4 -71.53 21.09 5.40
N LEU A 5 -70.76 21.95 6.08
CA LEU A 5 -69.30 22.06 5.94
C LEU A 5 -68.72 22.99 7.01
N VAL A 6 -68.05 22.40 8.01
CA VAL A 6 -67.11 23.08 8.90
C VAL A 6 -65.75 23.03 8.21
N LEU A 7 -65.21 24.19 7.85
CA LEU A 7 -63.87 24.32 7.28
C LEU A 7 -62.86 24.25 8.43
N VAL A 8 -62.12 23.14 8.54
CA VAL A 8 -60.91 23.05 9.35
C VAL A 8 -59.74 23.40 8.42
N ALA A 9 -59.11 24.54 8.67
CA ALA A 9 -57.88 24.92 7.98
C ALA A 9 -56.72 24.06 8.51
N VAL A 10 -56.22 23.14 7.69
CA VAL A 10 -54.99 22.39 7.96
C VAL A 10 -53.82 23.22 7.44
N LEU A 11 -53.03 23.76 8.37
CA LEU A 11 -51.69 24.29 8.10
C LEU A 11 -50.78 23.10 7.76
N ALA A 12 -50.48 22.91 6.48
CA ALA A 12 -49.44 22.00 6.04
C ALA A 12 -48.06 22.65 6.31
N LEU A 13 -47.44 22.27 7.43
CA LEU A 13 -45.98 22.40 7.58
C LEU A 13 -45.34 21.45 6.56
N ALA A 14 -44.77 22.01 5.50
CA ALA A 14 -43.87 21.29 4.63
C ALA A 14 -42.62 20.96 5.45
N ALA A 15 -42.56 19.73 5.97
CA ALA A 15 -41.31 19.16 6.44
C ALA A 15 -40.40 19.04 5.23
N VAL A 16 -39.34 19.84 5.20
CA VAL A 16 -38.20 19.59 4.31
C VAL A 16 -37.60 18.28 4.80
N THR A 17 -37.98 17.19 4.17
CA THR A 17 -37.30 15.90 4.32
C THR A 17 -35.92 16.09 3.71
N VAL A 18 -34.92 16.34 4.55
CA VAL A 18 -33.53 16.07 4.19
C VAL A 18 -33.51 14.60 3.78
N ALA A 19 -33.24 14.33 2.51
CA ALA A 19 -33.02 12.96 2.06
C ALA A 19 -31.86 12.42 2.90
N GLU A 20 -32.13 11.40 3.71
CA GLU A 20 -31.05 10.63 4.32
C GLU A 20 -30.19 10.09 3.18
N LYS A 21 -28.96 10.62 3.04
CA LYS A 21 -27.94 10.09 2.14
C LYS A 21 -27.85 8.60 2.48
N LYS A 22 -28.20 7.72 1.55
CA LYS A 22 -27.89 6.30 1.71
C LYS A 22 -26.37 6.23 1.86
N PRO A 23 -25.83 5.68 2.95
CA PRO A 23 -24.39 5.49 3.05
C PRO A 23 -24.01 4.56 1.91
N ILE A 24 -23.33 5.11 0.90
CA ILE A 24 -22.60 4.30 -0.06
C ILE A 24 -21.64 3.50 0.81
N SER A 25 -21.67 2.17 0.68
CA SER A 25 -20.77 1.30 1.43
C SER A 25 -19.34 1.66 1.05
N VAL A 26 -18.70 2.50 1.86
CA VAL A 26 -17.33 2.98 1.73
C VAL A 26 -16.39 1.80 1.46
N ALA A 27 -16.67 0.62 2.02
CA ALA A 27 -15.98 -0.64 1.72
C ALA A 27 -15.82 -0.98 0.23
N SER A 28 -16.79 -0.74 -0.66
CA SER A 28 -16.63 -1.09 -2.10
C SER A 28 -15.80 -0.08 -2.88
N LEU A 29 -15.86 1.19 -2.47
CA LEU A 29 -15.00 2.25 -2.97
C LEU A 29 -13.57 2.06 -2.46
N VAL A 30 -13.42 1.75 -1.19
CA VAL A 30 -12.16 1.47 -0.50
C VAL A 30 -11.48 0.21 -1.03
N ASP A 31 -12.22 -0.87 -1.27
CA ASP A 31 -11.73 -2.10 -1.92
C ASP A 31 -11.11 -1.81 -3.28
N LYS A 32 -11.76 -0.91 -4.03
CA LYS A 32 -11.29 -0.48 -5.34
C LYS A 32 -10.25 0.65 -5.32
N ILE A 33 -10.05 1.37 -4.21
CA ILE A 33 -9.15 2.54 -4.14
C ILE A 33 -7.84 2.24 -3.42
N LEU A 34 -7.82 1.35 -2.42
CA LEU A 34 -6.67 1.21 -1.51
C LEU A 34 -5.59 0.22 -1.93
N ASN A 35 -5.81 -0.56 -2.97
CA ASN A 35 -4.85 -1.55 -3.48
C ASN A 35 -3.83 -0.95 -4.48
N ALA A 36 -3.52 0.34 -4.41
CA ALA A 36 -2.58 1.00 -5.32
C ALA A 36 -1.08 0.69 -5.06
N ASN A 37 -0.76 -0.10 -4.03
CA ASN A 37 0.59 -0.64 -3.86
C ASN A 37 0.56 -2.13 -4.20
N PRO A 38 1.52 -2.65 -5.00
CA PRO A 38 1.58 -4.06 -5.34
C PRO A 38 1.71 -4.87 -4.04
N MET A 39 0.62 -5.51 -3.64
CA MET A 39 0.69 -6.60 -2.67
C MET A 39 1.05 -7.86 -3.45
N PRO A 40 1.79 -8.80 -2.85
CA PRO A 40 1.97 -10.10 -3.47
C PRO A 40 0.60 -10.72 -3.78
N ASN A 41 0.46 -11.30 -4.97
CA ASN A 41 -0.79 -11.92 -5.40
C ASN A 41 -1.11 -13.15 -4.53
N ILE A 42 -1.97 -12.95 -3.53
CA ILE A 42 -2.48 -13.99 -2.64
C ILE A 42 -3.93 -14.27 -3.03
N PRO A 43 -4.34 -15.54 -3.19
CA PRO A 43 -5.73 -15.87 -3.43
C PRO A 43 -6.65 -15.29 -2.34
N VAL A 44 -7.71 -14.59 -2.77
CA VAL A 44 -8.66 -13.94 -1.85
C VAL A 44 -9.23 -14.97 -0.88
N GLY A 45 -9.13 -14.68 0.42
CA GLY A 45 -9.65 -15.56 1.47
C GLY A 45 -8.88 -16.86 1.66
N TYR A 46 -7.63 -16.95 1.21
CA TYR A 46 -6.77 -18.12 1.39
C TYR A 46 -6.76 -18.60 2.86
N LYS A 47 -7.06 -19.88 3.03
CA LYS A 47 -6.94 -20.59 4.31
C LYS A 47 -6.12 -21.84 4.08
N SER A 48 -5.10 -22.04 4.91
CA SER A 48 -4.30 -23.24 4.86
C SER A 48 -5.13 -24.49 5.23
N GLU A 49 -4.99 -25.54 4.43
CA GLU A 49 -5.43 -26.89 4.77
C GLU A 49 -4.27 -27.78 5.27
N ASN A 50 -3.06 -27.23 5.30
CA ASN A 50 -1.85 -27.93 5.70
C ASN A 50 -1.78 -28.07 7.22
N SER A 51 -1.85 -29.30 7.73
CA SER A 51 -1.74 -29.57 9.18
C SER A 51 -0.42 -29.12 9.85
N ARG A 52 0.63 -28.84 9.05
CA ARG A 52 1.91 -28.30 9.52
C ARG A 52 1.89 -26.78 9.66
N THR A 53 0.94 -26.10 9.01
CA THR A 53 0.73 -24.66 9.16
C THR A 53 -0.19 -24.39 10.33
N THR A 54 0.34 -23.68 11.32
CA THR A 54 -0.37 -23.42 12.59
C THR A 54 -0.32 -21.94 12.93
N GLY A 55 -1.47 -21.40 13.34
CA GLY A 55 -1.59 -20.03 13.83
C GLY A 55 -1.35 -19.95 15.35
N HIS A 56 -0.68 -18.89 15.77
CA HIS A 56 -0.24 -18.66 17.14
C HIS A 56 -0.37 -17.19 17.52
N LEU A 57 -0.23 -16.90 18.81
CA LEU A 57 -0.22 -15.56 19.36
C LEU A 57 1.07 -15.31 20.14
N PHE A 58 1.79 -14.24 19.82
CA PHE A 58 2.94 -13.79 20.60
C PHE A 58 2.56 -12.57 21.45
N ARG A 59 2.95 -12.57 22.73
CA ARG A 59 2.68 -11.45 23.64
C ARG A 59 3.89 -10.54 23.75
N THR A 60 3.70 -9.26 23.50
CA THR A 60 4.73 -8.22 23.58
C THR A 60 4.16 -6.91 24.16
N ARG A 61 4.97 -5.86 24.28
CA ARG A 61 4.58 -4.59 24.88
C ARG A 61 3.86 -3.69 23.88
N VAL A 62 2.89 -2.93 24.37
CA VAL A 62 2.28 -1.83 23.59
C VAL A 62 3.32 -0.75 23.29
N ASP A 63 4.13 -0.41 24.30
CA ASP A 63 5.17 0.60 24.20
C ASP A 63 6.53 0.05 24.70
N HIS A 64 7.48 -0.07 23.78
CA HIS A 64 8.83 -0.56 24.04
C HIS A 64 9.76 0.51 24.62
N PHE A 65 9.44 1.78 24.42
CA PHE A 65 10.31 2.91 24.74
C PHE A 65 9.92 3.61 26.04
N ASN A 66 8.81 3.21 26.66
CA ASN A 66 8.40 3.70 27.97
C ASN A 66 8.49 2.61 29.06
N PRO A 67 9.56 2.60 29.88
CA PRO A 67 9.74 1.56 30.91
C PRO A 67 8.72 1.66 32.06
N GLN A 68 7.99 2.76 32.20
CA GLN A 68 7.00 2.95 33.26
C GLN A 68 5.64 2.33 32.91
N LYS A 69 5.34 2.18 31.61
CA LYS A 69 4.12 1.52 31.13
C LYS A 69 4.46 0.11 30.70
N ARG A 70 3.72 -0.87 31.22
CA ARG A 70 3.98 -2.30 30.98
C ARG A 70 2.80 -3.03 30.36
N ASP A 71 1.91 -2.26 29.74
CA ASP A 71 0.77 -2.80 29.01
C ASP A 71 1.28 -3.69 27.87
N THR A 72 0.56 -4.79 27.64
CA THR A 72 0.92 -5.78 26.63
C THR A 72 -0.24 -6.06 25.72
N PHE A 73 0.06 -6.41 24.48
CA PHE A 73 -0.90 -6.95 23.53
C PHE A 73 -0.36 -8.25 22.94
N GLN A 74 -1.17 -8.90 22.10
CA GLN A 74 -0.73 -10.06 21.34
C GLN A 74 -0.87 -9.78 19.86
N PHE A 75 0.11 -10.20 19.08
CA PHE A 75 -0.01 -10.25 17.63
C PHE A 75 -0.07 -11.68 17.12
N GLU A 76 -0.77 -11.87 16.01
CA GLU A 76 -0.90 -13.14 15.32
C GLU A 76 0.35 -13.46 14.51
N TYR A 77 0.75 -14.73 14.51
CA TYR A 77 1.77 -15.24 13.61
C TYR A 77 1.45 -16.67 13.20
N PHE A 78 1.94 -17.08 12.04
CA PHE A 78 1.81 -18.45 11.55
C PHE A 78 3.19 -19.09 11.47
N SER A 79 3.22 -20.41 11.62
CA SER A 79 4.43 -21.21 11.42
C SER A 79 4.14 -22.43 10.57
N ASN A 80 5.09 -22.82 9.71
CA ASN A 80 5.08 -24.06 8.96
C ASN A 80 6.41 -24.79 9.17
N ASP A 81 6.35 -25.99 9.74
CA ASP A 81 7.50 -26.84 10.07
C ASP A 81 7.63 -28.05 9.12
N GLN A 82 7.04 -27.98 7.91
CA GLN A 82 7.00 -29.09 6.96
C GLN A 82 8.40 -29.57 6.55
N TYR A 83 9.34 -28.65 6.36
CA TYR A 83 10.71 -28.94 5.89
C TYR A 83 11.77 -28.86 6.98
N TYR A 84 11.39 -28.43 8.19
CA TYR A 84 12.34 -28.21 9.26
C TYR A 84 13.06 -29.51 9.64
N ARG A 85 14.39 -29.42 9.77
CA ARG A 85 15.23 -30.43 10.42
C ARG A 85 15.97 -29.82 11.61
N PRO A 86 16.27 -30.59 12.67
CA PRO A 86 17.03 -30.09 13.81
C PRO A 86 18.33 -29.39 13.38
N GLY A 87 18.53 -28.16 13.86
CA GLY A 87 19.66 -27.30 13.47
C GLY A 87 19.44 -26.48 12.18
N GLY A 88 18.27 -26.58 11.55
CA GLY A 88 17.89 -25.76 10.41
C GLY A 88 17.60 -24.30 10.79
N PRO A 89 17.66 -23.37 9.83
CA PRO A 89 17.45 -21.95 10.06
C PRO A 89 15.96 -21.59 10.24
N ILE A 90 15.73 -20.35 10.66
CA ILE A 90 14.42 -19.70 10.75
C ILE A 90 14.23 -18.81 9.53
N PHE A 91 13.16 -19.02 8.78
CA PHE A 91 12.79 -18.19 7.63
C PHE A 91 11.53 -17.40 8.00
N ILE A 92 11.55 -16.08 7.81
CA ILE A 92 10.43 -15.21 8.19
C ILE A 92 9.96 -14.40 6.98
N VAL A 93 8.70 -14.57 6.61
CA VAL A 93 8.00 -13.61 5.73
C VAL A 93 7.50 -12.48 6.62
N VAL A 94 8.02 -11.27 6.44
CA VAL A 94 7.73 -10.14 7.33
C VAL A 94 6.36 -9.55 7.03
N GLY A 95 5.54 -9.39 8.07
CA GLY A 95 4.24 -8.73 7.99
C GLY A 95 4.33 -7.25 7.63
N GLY A 96 3.46 -6.81 6.72
CA GLY A 96 3.35 -5.43 6.26
C GLY A 96 2.10 -4.72 6.77
N ASN A 97 1.63 -3.76 5.99
CA ASN A 97 0.49 -2.90 6.29
C ASN A 97 -0.88 -3.51 5.91
N PHE A 98 -1.02 -4.83 6.08
CA PHE A 98 -2.22 -5.60 5.75
C PHE A 98 -2.33 -6.85 6.64
N PRO A 99 -3.53 -7.45 6.76
CA PRO A 99 -3.73 -8.68 7.54
C PRO A 99 -2.79 -9.80 7.09
N VAL A 100 -2.23 -10.55 8.04
CA VAL A 100 -1.26 -11.60 7.71
C VAL A 100 -1.94 -12.78 7.00
N SER A 101 -1.22 -13.39 6.05
CA SER A 101 -1.65 -14.62 5.37
C SER A 101 -0.55 -15.69 5.42
N PRO A 102 -0.89 -16.96 5.69
CA PRO A 102 0.08 -18.05 5.69
C PRO A 102 0.49 -18.51 4.28
N TYR A 103 -0.03 -17.91 3.20
CA TYR A 103 0.19 -18.38 1.81
C TYR A 103 1.66 -18.63 1.45
N PHE A 104 2.54 -17.67 1.75
CA PHE A 104 3.98 -17.78 1.45
C PHE A 104 4.76 -18.70 2.41
N LEU A 105 4.09 -19.31 3.39
CA LEU A 105 4.67 -20.42 4.16
C LEU A 105 4.49 -21.78 3.46
N GLU A 106 3.69 -21.83 2.39
CA GLU A 106 3.33 -23.06 1.67
C GLU A 106 3.58 -22.98 0.17
N HIS A 107 3.85 -21.77 -0.34
CA HIS A 107 3.99 -21.47 -1.75
C HIS A 107 5.09 -20.44 -1.97
N GLY A 108 5.60 -20.40 -3.19
CA GLY A 108 6.54 -19.38 -3.62
C GLY A 108 7.99 -19.81 -3.45
N HIS A 109 8.88 -18.99 -4.01
CA HIS A 109 10.31 -19.29 -4.09
C HIS A 109 10.96 -19.35 -2.71
N PHE A 110 10.53 -18.55 -1.73
CA PHE A 110 11.08 -18.60 -0.37
C PHE A 110 10.73 -19.92 0.35
N HIS A 111 9.54 -20.47 0.08
CA HIS A 111 9.14 -21.80 0.55
C HIS A 111 9.94 -22.91 -0.14
N ASP A 112 10.22 -22.76 -1.44
CA ASP A 112 11.07 -23.70 -2.17
C ASP A 112 12.51 -23.68 -1.63
N ILE A 113 13.06 -22.50 -1.32
CA ILE A 113 14.37 -22.39 -0.66
C ILE A 113 14.32 -23.00 0.74
N ALA A 114 13.25 -22.79 1.51
CA ALA A 114 13.09 -23.41 2.84
C ALA A 114 13.16 -24.95 2.79
N PHE A 115 12.68 -25.57 1.70
CA PHE A 115 12.85 -27.01 1.46
C PHE A 115 14.31 -27.41 1.32
N TYR A 116 15.10 -26.66 0.54
CA TYR A 116 16.52 -26.95 0.35
C TYR A 116 17.35 -26.70 1.62
N GLU A 117 17.03 -25.64 2.35
CA GLU A 117 17.78 -25.21 3.55
C GLU A 117 17.30 -25.85 4.85
N ASN A 118 16.28 -26.71 4.80
CA ASN A 118 15.64 -27.35 5.95
C ASN A 118 15.11 -26.34 6.99
N ALA A 119 14.59 -25.21 6.50
CA ALA A 119 14.18 -24.10 7.34
C ALA A 119 12.81 -24.36 8.01
N TRP A 120 12.61 -23.75 9.18
CA TRP A 120 11.29 -23.57 9.76
C TRP A 120 10.78 -22.19 9.35
N MET A 121 9.64 -22.14 8.67
CA MET A 121 9.07 -20.89 8.17
C MET A 121 8.07 -20.28 9.14
N PHE A 122 8.06 -18.95 9.20
CA PHE A 122 7.13 -18.15 9.99
C PHE A 122 6.68 -16.91 9.22
N THR A 123 5.51 -16.38 9.56
CA THR A 123 5.08 -15.04 9.17
C THR A 123 4.40 -14.38 10.36
N ASN A 124 4.58 -13.07 10.53
CA ASN A 124 3.95 -12.32 11.62
C ASN A 124 2.97 -11.29 11.07
N GLU A 125 1.97 -10.95 11.85
CA GLU A 125 1.16 -9.77 11.61
C GLU A 125 1.83 -8.53 12.22
N HIS A 126 1.70 -7.40 11.53
CA HIS A 126 2.24 -6.12 11.99
C HIS A 126 1.29 -5.52 13.04
N ARG A 127 1.84 -4.84 14.07
CA ARG A 127 1.02 -4.10 15.04
C ARG A 127 0.05 -3.14 14.33
N PHE A 128 -1.18 -3.03 14.82
CA PHE A 128 -2.29 -2.25 14.26
C PHE A 128 -2.90 -2.76 12.94
N TYR A 129 -2.43 -3.89 12.38
CA TYR A 129 -3.01 -4.48 11.18
C TYR A 129 -3.67 -5.82 11.50
N GLY A 130 -4.67 -6.18 10.69
CA GLY A 130 -5.50 -7.37 10.87
C GLY A 130 -6.04 -7.51 12.29
N ASN A 131 -5.73 -8.62 12.95
CA ASN A 131 -6.19 -8.95 14.29
C ASN A 131 -5.24 -8.46 15.40
N SER A 132 -4.09 -7.89 15.05
CA SER A 132 -3.00 -7.56 15.96
C SER A 132 -3.06 -6.12 16.47
N MET A 133 -4.01 -5.85 17.37
CA MET A 133 -4.32 -4.50 17.84
C MET A 133 -3.77 -4.19 19.24
N PRO A 134 -2.82 -3.25 19.40
CA PRO A 134 -2.26 -2.90 20.71
C PRO A 134 -3.19 -2.10 21.62
N THR A 135 -4.19 -1.41 21.06
CA THR A 135 -5.07 -0.47 21.74
C THR A 135 -6.55 -0.78 21.47
N GLU A 136 -7.45 -0.10 22.17
CA GLU A 136 -8.90 -0.33 22.00
C GLU A 136 -9.46 0.27 20.70
N ASP A 137 -8.84 1.34 20.20
CA ASP A 137 -9.21 2.03 18.97
C ASP A 137 -7.99 2.61 18.24
N LEU A 138 -8.26 3.24 17.09
CA LEU A 138 -7.32 3.95 16.22
C LEU A 138 -7.39 5.49 16.41
N SER A 139 -7.72 5.96 17.62
CA SER A 139 -7.60 7.39 17.95
C SER A 139 -6.15 7.87 17.80
N VAL A 140 -5.94 9.17 17.62
CA VAL A 140 -4.60 9.77 17.44
C VAL A 140 -3.71 9.47 18.64
N GLU A 141 -4.27 9.50 19.84
CA GLU A 141 -3.59 9.18 21.10
C GLU A 141 -3.07 7.74 21.15
N ASN A 142 -3.74 6.83 20.46
CA ASN A 142 -3.39 5.41 20.38
C ASN A 142 -2.47 5.10 19.19
N LEU A 143 -2.67 5.76 18.04
CA LEU A 143 -1.83 5.61 16.85
C LEU A 143 -0.37 6.05 17.06
N ARG A 144 -0.05 6.79 18.13
CA ARG A 144 1.34 7.09 18.50
C ARG A 144 2.23 5.86 18.73
N TYR A 145 1.64 4.67 18.94
CA TYR A 145 2.38 3.42 19.07
C TYR A 145 2.57 2.68 17.74
N LEU A 146 2.02 3.20 16.65
CA LEU A 146 2.26 2.75 15.28
C LEU A 146 3.45 3.53 14.72
N THR A 147 4.66 3.04 15.03
CA THR A 147 5.91 3.54 14.46
C THR A 147 6.78 2.36 14.04
N VAL A 148 7.68 2.60 13.09
CA VAL A 148 8.63 1.60 12.61
C VAL A 148 9.49 1.05 13.75
N GLU A 149 9.95 1.89 14.67
CA GLU A 149 10.82 1.45 15.77
C GLU A 149 10.09 0.50 16.71
N GLN A 150 8.82 0.77 17.02
CA GLN A 150 8.02 -0.12 17.86
C GLN A 150 7.85 -1.48 17.19
N THR A 151 7.54 -1.50 15.89
CA THR A 151 7.44 -2.73 15.10
C THR A 151 8.75 -3.51 15.08
N MET A 152 9.89 -2.85 14.86
CA MET A 152 11.17 -3.55 14.85
C MET A 152 11.50 -4.20 16.19
N VAL A 153 11.10 -3.58 17.32
CA VAL A 153 11.28 -4.20 18.63
C VAL A 153 10.31 -5.38 18.83
N ASP A 154 9.07 -5.31 18.33
CA ASP A 154 8.15 -6.47 18.31
C ASP A 154 8.79 -7.67 17.60
N LEU A 155 9.33 -7.45 16.41
CA LEU A 155 10.01 -8.48 15.63
C LEU A 155 11.24 -9.00 16.34
N ALA A 156 12.05 -8.13 16.96
CA ALA A 156 13.25 -8.53 17.70
C ALA A 156 12.92 -9.40 18.92
N GLU A 157 11.94 -9.02 19.74
CA GLU A 157 11.48 -9.81 20.88
C GLU A 157 10.90 -11.16 20.43
N TRP A 158 10.17 -11.16 19.30
CA TRP A 158 9.59 -12.37 18.74
C TRP A 158 10.63 -13.31 18.15
N ILE A 159 11.60 -12.83 17.37
CA ILE A 159 12.73 -13.64 16.87
C ILE A 159 13.48 -14.28 18.04
N PHE A 160 13.70 -13.52 19.12
CA PHE A 160 14.29 -14.07 20.33
C PHE A 160 13.42 -15.18 20.93
N HIS A 161 12.10 -14.98 21.03
CA HIS A 161 11.17 -16.02 21.45
C HIS A 161 11.19 -17.26 20.57
N LEU A 162 11.23 -17.10 19.24
CA LEU A 162 11.30 -18.22 18.30
C LEU A 162 12.55 -19.07 18.56
N ARG A 163 13.73 -18.44 18.69
CA ARG A 163 15.00 -19.13 19.01
C ARG A 163 14.92 -19.88 20.33
N GLN A 164 14.44 -19.23 21.39
CA GLN A 164 14.50 -19.80 22.75
C GLN A 164 13.39 -20.82 23.05
N ASN A 165 12.17 -20.55 22.61
CA ASN A 165 10.98 -21.25 23.09
C ASN A 165 10.36 -22.18 22.04
N VAL A 166 10.40 -21.78 20.76
CA VAL A 166 9.77 -22.51 19.67
C VAL A 166 10.74 -23.50 19.03
N VAL A 167 11.81 -22.99 18.41
CA VAL A 167 12.85 -23.78 17.76
C VAL A 167 13.81 -24.40 18.76
N ARG A 168 14.03 -23.73 19.90
CA ARG A 168 14.94 -24.16 20.98
C ARG A 168 16.39 -24.32 20.53
N ASP A 169 16.81 -23.44 19.63
CA ASP A 169 18.17 -23.29 19.18
C ASP A 169 18.53 -21.79 19.21
N GLN A 170 19.43 -21.44 20.12
CA GLN A 170 19.86 -20.06 20.33
C GLN A 170 20.71 -19.53 19.16
N ASN A 171 21.28 -20.43 18.36
CA ASN A 171 22.14 -20.12 17.23
C ASN A 171 21.42 -20.29 15.88
N ALA A 172 20.11 -20.58 15.87
CA ALA A 172 19.36 -20.70 14.63
C ALA A 172 19.45 -19.40 13.83
N ARG A 173 20.08 -19.47 12.66
CA ARG A 173 20.22 -18.33 11.74
C ARG A 173 18.86 -17.89 11.23
N VAL A 174 18.67 -16.58 11.05
CA VAL A 174 17.37 -16.01 10.65
C VAL A 174 17.50 -15.28 9.32
N ILE A 175 16.69 -15.68 8.34
CA ILE A 175 16.56 -15.00 7.04
C ILE A 175 15.18 -14.35 6.96
N LEU A 176 15.16 -13.08 6.59
CA LEU A 176 13.91 -12.33 6.37
C LEU A 176 13.60 -12.26 4.87
N LEU A 177 12.32 -12.35 4.53
CA LEU A 177 11.75 -11.92 3.26
C LEU A 177 10.76 -10.78 3.53
N GLY A 178 10.84 -9.68 2.78
CA GLY A 178 9.87 -8.60 2.86
C GLY A 178 9.57 -7.97 1.50
N THR A 179 8.37 -7.38 1.38
CA THR A 179 7.89 -6.68 0.18
C THR A 179 7.21 -5.36 0.51
N GLY A 180 7.36 -4.34 -0.35
CA GLY A 180 6.82 -3.02 -0.12
C GLY A 180 7.28 -2.46 1.23
N TYR A 181 6.34 -2.07 2.08
CA TYR A 181 6.64 -1.62 3.44
C TYR A 181 7.30 -2.72 4.31
N SER A 182 6.91 -3.99 4.18
CA SER A 182 7.58 -5.06 4.93
C SER A 182 9.01 -5.33 4.42
N GLY A 183 9.29 -4.98 3.17
CA GLY A 183 10.64 -4.94 2.61
C GLY A 183 11.51 -3.87 3.27
N ALA A 184 10.93 -2.71 3.56
CA ALA A 184 11.55 -1.67 4.36
C ALA A 184 11.89 -2.18 5.77
N ILE A 185 10.92 -2.79 6.45
CA ILE A 185 11.12 -3.39 7.78
C ILE A 185 12.23 -4.45 7.74
N ALA A 186 12.23 -5.37 6.77
CA ALA A 186 13.27 -6.40 6.66
C ALA A 186 14.68 -5.79 6.49
N THR A 187 14.78 -4.74 5.67
CA THR A 187 16.01 -3.95 5.48
C THR A 187 16.48 -3.33 6.80
N TRP A 188 15.57 -2.65 7.51
CA TRP A 188 15.89 -1.95 8.76
C TRP A 188 16.14 -2.90 9.92
N MET A 189 15.50 -4.07 9.94
CA MET A 189 15.78 -5.15 10.88
C MET A 189 17.20 -5.68 10.71
N ARG A 190 17.64 -5.91 9.46
CA ARG A 190 19.04 -6.28 9.20
C ARG A 190 20.01 -5.19 9.63
N GLN A 191 19.66 -3.92 9.45
CA GLN A 191 20.47 -2.77 9.87
C GLN A 191 20.60 -2.66 11.40
N ARG A 192 19.49 -2.78 12.13
CA ARG A 192 19.39 -2.47 13.57
C ARG A 192 19.62 -3.68 14.46
N TYR A 193 19.26 -4.87 13.98
CA TYR A 193 19.38 -6.13 14.71
C TYR A 193 20.23 -7.15 13.94
N PRO A 194 21.46 -6.81 13.51
CA PRO A 194 22.31 -7.71 12.73
C PRO A 194 22.77 -8.96 13.52
N HIS A 195 22.57 -8.96 14.84
CA HIS A 195 22.83 -10.10 15.73
C HIS A 195 21.63 -11.07 15.83
N LEU A 196 20.45 -10.65 15.36
CA LEU A 196 19.25 -11.48 15.28
C LEU A 196 18.98 -11.95 13.85
N VAL A 197 19.37 -11.17 12.84
CA VAL A 197 19.05 -11.39 11.43
C VAL A 197 20.34 -11.62 10.63
N GLU A 198 20.51 -12.81 10.06
CA GLU A 198 21.68 -13.18 9.26
C GLU A 198 21.66 -12.54 7.86
N GLY A 199 20.48 -12.43 7.26
CA GLY A 199 20.31 -11.81 5.94
C GLY A 199 18.86 -11.51 5.61
N ALA A 200 18.64 -10.70 4.57
CA ALA A 200 17.30 -10.33 4.11
C ALA A 200 17.20 -10.35 2.59
N TRP A 201 16.16 -10.98 2.07
CA TRP A 201 15.68 -10.79 0.70
C TRP A 201 14.57 -9.74 0.71
N VAL A 202 14.73 -8.70 -0.09
CA VAL A 202 13.81 -7.56 -0.16
C VAL A 202 13.31 -7.42 -1.58
N SER A 203 12.09 -7.86 -1.84
CA SER A 203 11.45 -7.70 -3.15
C SER A 203 10.61 -6.44 -3.18
N SER A 204 10.90 -5.53 -4.12
CA SER A 204 10.09 -4.33 -4.37
C SER A 204 9.86 -3.50 -3.10
N GLY A 205 10.93 -3.36 -2.29
CA GLY A 205 10.86 -2.74 -0.97
C GLY A 205 10.77 -1.22 -1.03
N GLN A 206 9.79 -0.62 -0.37
CA GLN A 206 9.64 0.84 -0.27
C GLN A 206 10.52 1.35 0.88
N ILE A 207 11.83 1.50 0.62
CA ILE A 207 12.84 1.75 1.66
C ILE A 207 13.04 3.24 1.90
N GLU A 208 12.97 4.04 0.85
CA GLU A 208 13.20 5.47 0.92
C GLU A 208 11.90 6.21 1.22
N ALA A 209 11.83 6.91 2.36
CA ALA A 209 10.71 7.80 2.63
C ALA A 209 10.73 8.97 1.63
N ARG A 210 9.57 9.32 1.06
CA ARG A 210 9.46 10.32 -0.01
C ARG A 210 8.31 11.26 0.27
N PHE A 211 8.62 12.47 0.70
CA PHE A 211 7.60 13.47 1.05
C PHE A 211 6.65 13.82 -0.09
N ASN A 212 7.14 13.79 -1.32
CA ASN A 212 6.34 13.98 -2.52
C ASN A 212 6.81 12.93 -3.53
N PHE A 213 5.97 11.93 -3.83
CA PHE A 213 6.31 10.82 -4.70
C PHE A 213 5.61 10.96 -6.05
N LYS A 214 6.07 11.95 -6.82
CA LYS A 214 5.54 12.29 -8.14
C LYS A 214 6.00 11.31 -9.22
N GLU A 215 7.17 10.69 -9.03
CA GLU A 215 7.82 9.77 -9.96
C GLU A 215 6.92 8.55 -10.22
N TYR A 216 6.13 8.12 -9.23
CA TYR A 216 5.10 7.09 -9.41
C TYR A 216 4.14 7.42 -10.57
N ALA A 217 3.73 8.68 -10.75
CA ALA A 217 2.86 9.07 -11.85
C ALA A 217 3.60 9.12 -13.20
N GLU A 218 4.91 9.41 -13.19
CA GLU A 218 5.79 9.35 -14.36
C GLU A 218 5.88 7.91 -14.86
N GLU A 219 6.17 6.96 -13.97
CA GLU A 219 6.28 5.54 -14.28
C GLU A 219 4.99 4.94 -14.86
N VAL A 220 3.82 5.26 -14.29
CA VAL A 220 2.54 4.84 -14.91
C VAL A 220 2.35 5.50 -16.28
N GLY A 221 2.77 6.77 -16.44
CA GLY A 221 2.75 7.46 -17.72
C GLY A 221 3.59 6.74 -18.79
N GLU A 222 4.79 6.26 -18.43
CA GLU A 222 5.64 5.47 -19.31
C GLU A 222 5.04 4.10 -19.63
N LEU A 223 4.43 3.41 -18.65
CA LEU A 223 3.70 2.16 -18.93
C LEU A 223 2.61 2.34 -19.99
N ILE A 224 1.83 3.42 -19.90
CA ILE A 224 0.80 3.78 -20.89
C ILE A 224 1.41 4.01 -22.28
N ARG A 225 2.60 4.63 -22.36
CA ARG A 225 3.30 4.86 -23.64
C ARG A 225 3.84 3.57 -24.24
N ASP A 226 4.51 2.77 -23.43
CA ASP A 226 5.26 1.59 -23.85
C ASP A 226 4.36 0.40 -24.20
N TYR A 227 3.28 0.19 -23.42
CA TYR A 227 2.40 -0.97 -23.56
C TYR A 227 1.00 -0.62 -24.09
N GLY A 228 0.61 0.65 -24.07
CA GLY A 228 -0.63 1.13 -24.64
C GLY A 228 -0.42 1.83 -25.98
N SER A 229 -0.18 3.14 -25.94
CA SER A 229 0.25 3.94 -27.10
C SER A 229 0.51 5.39 -26.70
N ASN A 230 1.30 6.10 -27.52
CA ASN A 230 1.43 7.56 -27.42
C ASN A 230 0.08 8.30 -27.58
N GLU A 231 -0.87 7.73 -28.34
CA GLU A 231 -2.20 8.34 -28.46
C GLU A 231 -2.99 8.19 -27.16
N CYS A 232 -3.03 7.01 -26.56
CA CYS A 232 -3.68 6.78 -25.27
C CYS A 232 -3.13 7.74 -24.18
N TYR A 233 -1.81 7.86 -24.08
CA TYR A 233 -1.18 8.87 -23.21
C TYR A 233 -1.69 10.28 -23.49
N SER A 234 -1.73 10.65 -24.79
CA SER A 234 -2.15 11.99 -25.22
C SER A 234 -3.64 12.24 -24.98
N GLN A 235 -4.51 11.23 -25.12
CA GLN A 235 -5.93 11.32 -24.80
C GLN A 235 -6.14 11.60 -23.32
N ILE A 236 -5.48 10.84 -22.44
CA ILE A 236 -5.53 11.07 -20.99
C ILE A 236 -5.05 12.48 -20.68
N TRP A 237 -3.89 12.88 -21.22
CA TRP A 237 -3.36 14.23 -21.03
C TRP A 237 -4.33 15.31 -21.49
N ARG A 238 -4.92 15.20 -22.68
CA ARG A 238 -5.89 16.18 -23.21
C ARG A 238 -7.17 16.22 -22.38
N ALA A 239 -7.66 15.08 -21.90
CA ALA A 239 -8.82 15.00 -21.02
C ALA A 239 -8.59 15.75 -19.71
N PHE A 240 -7.48 15.47 -19.00
CA PHE A 240 -7.14 16.18 -17.76
C PHE A 240 -6.99 17.68 -18.00
N ARG A 241 -6.24 18.10 -19.03
CA ARG A 241 -6.08 19.52 -19.38
C ARG A 241 -7.41 20.19 -19.72
N THR A 242 -8.32 19.48 -20.39
CA THR A 242 -9.64 20.03 -20.73
C THR A 242 -10.50 20.22 -19.49
N ALA A 243 -10.54 19.24 -18.58
CA ALA A 243 -11.25 19.36 -17.31
C ALA A 243 -10.71 20.53 -16.46
N GLU A 244 -9.39 20.65 -16.35
CA GLU A 244 -8.72 21.74 -15.63
C GLU A 244 -9.13 23.11 -16.19
N ASN A 245 -9.03 23.28 -17.51
CA ASN A 245 -9.38 24.53 -18.18
C ASN A 245 -10.87 24.89 -18.05
N LEU A 246 -11.77 23.89 -18.05
CA LEU A 246 -13.19 24.12 -17.82
C LEU A 246 -13.45 24.61 -16.39
N ILE A 247 -12.86 23.96 -15.39
CA ILE A 247 -12.97 24.37 -13.98
C ILE A 247 -12.40 25.78 -13.81
N ASP A 248 -11.22 26.07 -14.37
CA ASP A 248 -10.60 27.41 -14.31
C ASP A 248 -11.43 28.50 -14.99
N ALA A 249 -12.22 28.13 -16.01
CA ALA A 249 -13.13 29.04 -16.70
C ALA A 249 -14.47 29.23 -15.97
N GLY A 250 -14.66 28.64 -14.79
CA GLY A 250 -15.92 28.70 -14.05
C GLY A 250 -16.97 27.69 -14.51
N LEU A 251 -16.59 26.71 -15.34
CA LEU A 251 -17.46 25.70 -15.94
C LEU A 251 -17.35 24.34 -15.26
N GLY A 252 -17.06 24.32 -13.96
CA GLY A 252 -16.96 23.08 -13.17
C GLY A 252 -18.24 22.24 -13.21
N SER A 253 -19.42 22.86 -13.32
CA SER A 253 -20.69 22.14 -13.46
C SER A 253 -20.74 21.26 -14.72
N THR A 254 -20.09 21.68 -15.81
CA THR A 254 -19.97 20.84 -17.02
C THR A 254 -19.14 19.59 -16.76
N VAL A 255 -18.05 19.73 -15.99
CA VAL A 255 -17.24 18.56 -15.58
C VAL A 255 -18.05 17.64 -14.66
N SER A 256 -18.78 18.19 -13.71
CA SER A 256 -19.68 17.42 -12.83
C SER A 256 -20.76 16.66 -13.57
N GLU A 257 -21.40 17.29 -14.57
CA GLU A 257 -22.42 16.63 -15.39
C GLU A 257 -21.80 15.48 -16.20
N LEU A 258 -20.62 15.68 -16.79
CA LEU A 258 -19.92 14.65 -17.56
C LEU A 258 -19.51 13.46 -16.69
N PHE A 259 -18.97 13.71 -15.49
CA PHE A 259 -18.50 12.68 -14.56
C PHE A 259 -19.56 12.24 -13.54
N ASN A 260 -20.82 12.68 -13.68
CA ASN A 260 -21.93 12.37 -12.75
C ASN A 260 -21.53 12.48 -11.27
N THR A 261 -20.90 13.61 -10.89
CA THR A 261 -20.48 13.79 -9.49
C THR A 261 -21.68 13.99 -8.58
N CYS A 262 -21.62 13.45 -7.36
CA CYS A 262 -22.74 13.56 -6.41
C CYS A 262 -22.97 15.00 -5.95
N GLU A 263 -21.89 15.74 -5.74
CA GLU A 263 -21.92 17.17 -5.46
C GLU A 263 -21.30 17.91 -6.66
N PRO A 264 -21.87 19.06 -7.10
CA PRO A 264 -21.30 19.83 -8.20
C PRO A 264 -19.95 20.46 -7.83
N ILE A 265 -19.00 20.41 -8.75
CA ILE A 265 -17.73 21.14 -8.68
C ILE A 265 -18.04 22.60 -8.97
N VAL A 266 -18.23 23.38 -7.91
CA VAL A 266 -18.47 24.82 -7.96
C VAL A 266 -17.15 25.59 -7.88
N THR A 267 -17.08 26.70 -8.60
CA THR A 267 -15.87 27.53 -8.77
C THR A 267 -15.98 28.83 -7.97
N ASP A 268 -16.59 28.73 -6.80
CA ASP A 268 -16.56 29.79 -5.79
C ASP A 268 -15.27 29.62 -4.97
N ASP A 269 -14.78 30.66 -4.28
CA ASP A 269 -13.47 30.73 -3.58
C ASP A 269 -13.14 29.57 -2.59
N ILE A 270 -14.03 28.59 -2.36
CA ILE A 270 -14.12 27.83 -1.10
C ILE A 270 -13.69 26.34 -1.18
N THR A 271 -13.61 25.65 -2.33
CA THR A 271 -13.16 24.22 -2.27
C THR A 271 -12.18 23.80 -3.37
N MET A 272 -11.00 24.42 -3.39
CA MET A 272 -9.83 23.84 -4.08
C MET A 272 -9.61 22.36 -3.73
N LEU A 273 -9.94 21.95 -2.51
CA LEU A 273 -9.86 20.56 -2.08
C LEU A 273 -10.82 19.64 -2.83
N ASP A 274 -12.05 20.07 -3.16
CA ASP A 274 -12.97 19.24 -3.96
C ASP A 274 -12.43 19.07 -5.38
N VAL A 275 -11.84 20.12 -5.95
CA VAL A 275 -11.18 20.05 -7.26
C VAL A 275 -10.00 19.07 -7.21
N GLU A 276 -9.09 19.19 -6.25
CA GLU A 276 -7.96 18.27 -6.13
C GLU A 276 -8.43 16.82 -5.85
N THR A 277 -9.49 16.65 -5.07
CA THR A 277 -10.11 15.34 -4.76
C THR A 277 -10.70 14.69 -6.01
N PHE A 278 -11.40 15.46 -6.85
CA PHE A 278 -11.88 15.00 -8.14
C PHE A 278 -10.76 14.47 -9.02
N PHE A 279 -9.70 15.25 -9.20
CA PHE A 279 -8.56 14.82 -10.01
C PHE A 279 -7.81 13.65 -9.39
N TRP A 280 -7.72 13.57 -8.06
CA TRP A 280 -7.16 12.44 -7.35
C TRP A 280 -7.90 11.15 -7.69
N HIS A 281 -9.23 11.12 -7.57
CA HIS A 281 -10.01 9.92 -7.86
C HIS A 281 -9.96 9.51 -9.33
N VAL A 282 -10.06 10.45 -10.27
CA VAL A 282 -9.95 10.15 -11.71
C VAL A 282 -8.56 9.61 -12.05
N LYS A 283 -7.50 10.22 -11.50
CA LYS A 283 -6.12 9.74 -11.65
C LYS A 283 -5.98 8.33 -11.07
N THR A 284 -6.37 8.10 -9.82
CA THR A 284 -6.22 6.80 -9.16
C THR A 284 -6.99 5.71 -9.89
N ALA A 285 -8.17 6.01 -10.44
CA ALA A 285 -8.93 5.05 -11.24
C ALA A 285 -8.15 4.61 -12.49
N LEU A 286 -7.60 5.56 -13.26
CA LEU A 286 -6.81 5.26 -14.45
C LEU A 286 -5.51 4.52 -14.10
N GLN A 287 -4.79 4.97 -13.07
CA GLN A 287 -3.58 4.28 -12.61
C GLN A 287 -3.89 2.84 -12.19
N ARG A 288 -5.03 2.60 -11.55
CA ARG A 288 -5.47 1.24 -11.23
C ARG A 288 -5.84 0.45 -12.47
N GLY A 289 -6.54 1.03 -13.42
CA GLY A 289 -6.82 0.38 -14.70
C GLY A 289 -5.56 -0.07 -15.47
N VAL A 290 -4.41 0.54 -15.18
CA VAL A 290 -3.09 0.15 -15.71
C VAL A 290 -2.41 -0.95 -14.86
N LEU A 291 -2.63 -0.97 -13.54
CA LEU A 291 -1.83 -1.75 -12.60
C LEU A 291 -2.54 -2.92 -11.90
N ASP A 292 -3.87 -3.05 -11.99
CA ASP A 292 -4.67 -3.94 -11.11
C ASP A 292 -4.26 -5.41 -11.20
N GLU A 293 -4.01 -5.93 -12.41
CA GLU A 293 -3.62 -7.34 -12.62
C GLU A 293 -2.10 -7.55 -12.60
N GLN A 294 -1.31 -6.48 -12.46
CA GLN A 294 0.15 -6.51 -12.53
C GLN A 294 0.69 -7.21 -13.79
N ASP A 295 0.08 -6.90 -14.94
CA ASP A 295 0.50 -7.34 -16.27
C ASP A 295 0.45 -6.18 -17.28
N THR A 296 1.02 -6.41 -18.46
CA THR A 296 1.03 -5.40 -19.54
C THR A 296 -0.24 -5.46 -20.41
N ASP A 297 -0.99 -6.56 -20.34
CA ASP A 297 -2.17 -6.79 -21.17
C ASP A 297 -3.30 -5.85 -20.74
N THR A 298 -3.50 -5.66 -19.44
CA THR A 298 -4.45 -4.69 -18.86
C THR A 298 -4.18 -3.25 -19.28
N THR A 299 -2.90 -2.85 -19.36
CA THR A 299 -2.52 -1.53 -19.88
C THR A 299 -2.94 -1.39 -21.35
N ASN A 300 -2.69 -2.41 -22.16
CA ASN A 300 -3.10 -2.43 -23.56
C ASN A 300 -4.63 -2.41 -23.70
N GLU A 301 -5.36 -3.21 -22.93
CA GLU A 301 -6.83 -3.28 -22.94
C GLU A 301 -7.48 -1.94 -22.57
N LEU A 302 -6.98 -1.27 -21.53
CA LEU A 302 -7.41 0.08 -21.18
C LEU A 302 -7.21 1.02 -22.38
N CYS A 303 -6.02 1.02 -22.96
CA CYS A 303 -5.71 1.93 -24.07
C CYS A 303 -6.45 1.62 -25.36
N GLU A 304 -6.67 0.35 -25.71
CA GLU A 304 -7.50 -0.04 -26.84
C GLU A 304 -8.93 0.45 -26.65
N ARG A 305 -9.47 0.35 -25.44
CA ARG A 305 -10.80 0.85 -25.12
C ARG A 305 -10.91 2.37 -25.26
N LEU A 306 -9.93 3.12 -24.75
CA LEU A 306 -9.90 4.59 -24.90
C LEU A 306 -9.74 5.00 -26.37
N ASN A 307 -8.84 4.35 -27.11
CA ASN A 307 -8.57 4.64 -28.53
C ASN A 307 -9.76 4.31 -29.43
N ASN A 308 -10.53 3.25 -29.11
CA ASN A 308 -11.70 2.83 -29.88
C ASN A 308 -12.99 3.58 -29.49
N SER A 309 -12.93 4.50 -28.54
CA SER A 309 -14.06 5.34 -28.13
C SER A 309 -14.63 6.12 -29.31
N THR A 310 -15.96 6.19 -29.38
CA THR A 310 -16.69 6.99 -30.38
C THR A 310 -17.14 8.36 -29.84
N GLU A 311 -16.73 8.70 -28.62
CA GLU A 311 -17.08 9.97 -28.00
C GLU A 311 -16.49 11.16 -28.76
N ALA A 312 -17.15 12.32 -28.66
CA ALA A 312 -16.76 13.49 -29.43
C ALA A 312 -15.48 14.16 -28.89
N THR A 313 -15.12 13.92 -27.64
CA THR A 313 -13.95 14.52 -26.98
C THR A 313 -13.24 13.51 -26.07
N ASP A 314 -11.93 13.67 -25.86
CA ASP A 314 -11.18 12.81 -24.94
C ASP A 314 -11.70 12.92 -23.49
N LEU A 315 -12.22 14.09 -23.09
CA LEU A 315 -12.84 14.27 -21.78
C LEU A 315 -14.07 13.38 -21.60
N GLN A 316 -14.94 13.28 -22.62
CA GLN A 316 -16.09 12.39 -22.61
C GLN A 316 -15.66 10.92 -22.63
N THR A 317 -14.62 10.56 -23.40
CA THR A 317 -14.04 9.21 -23.39
C THR A 317 -13.61 8.81 -21.98
N ILE A 318 -12.87 9.67 -21.27
CA ILE A 318 -12.42 9.38 -19.90
C ILE A 318 -13.60 9.36 -18.93
N ALA A 319 -14.54 10.29 -19.03
CA ALA A 319 -15.73 10.30 -18.17
C ALA A 319 -16.53 9.00 -18.28
N ASN A 320 -16.78 8.53 -19.51
CA ASN A 320 -17.46 7.26 -19.76
C ASN A 320 -16.69 6.06 -19.21
N TRP A 321 -15.38 6.02 -19.43
CA TRP A 321 -14.55 4.95 -18.86
C TRP A 321 -14.61 4.94 -17.32
N VAL A 322 -14.57 6.12 -16.68
CA VAL A 322 -14.68 6.25 -15.21
C VAL A 322 -16.05 5.78 -14.72
N HIS A 323 -17.14 6.08 -15.43
CA HIS A 323 -18.48 5.54 -15.13
C HIS A 323 -18.50 4.02 -15.16
N GLU A 324 -17.87 3.42 -16.15
CA GLU A 324 -17.81 1.97 -16.29
C GLU A 324 -16.90 1.34 -15.22
N PHE A 325 -15.81 2.00 -14.83
CA PHE A 325 -14.95 1.55 -13.74
C PHE A 325 -15.66 1.57 -12.38
N TYR A 326 -16.52 2.56 -12.17
CA TYR A 326 -17.33 2.78 -10.98
C TYR A 326 -18.83 2.49 -11.20
N ASP A 327 -19.17 1.52 -12.04
CA ASP A 327 -20.54 1.16 -12.42
C ASP A 327 -21.49 0.81 -11.25
N PHE A 328 -20.91 0.47 -10.10
CA PHE A 328 -21.61 0.17 -8.85
C PHE A 328 -22.03 1.43 -8.06
N LEU A 329 -21.68 2.63 -8.50
CA LEU A 329 -22.04 3.91 -7.87
C LEU A 329 -23.16 4.62 -8.66
N ASP A 330 -24.15 5.15 -7.95
CA ASP A 330 -25.21 5.97 -8.55
C ASP A 330 -24.68 7.34 -9.03
N CYS A 331 -23.65 7.86 -8.38
CA CYS A 331 -22.91 9.09 -8.70
C CYS A 331 -21.51 9.02 -8.09
N MET A 332 -20.56 9.84 -8.58
CA MET A 332 -19.17 9.86 -8.08
C MET A 332 -19.04 10.78 -6.85
N PRO A 333 -18.76 10.24 -5.65
CA PRO A 333 -18.60 11.04 -4.43
C PRO A 333 -17.17 11.61 -4.34
N PHE A 334 -16.79 12.42 -5.33
CA PHE A 334 -15.43 12.95 -5.47
C PHE A 334 -15.25 14.34 -4.84
N ASP A 335 -15.92 14.57 -3.72
CA ASP A 335 -15.74 15.75 -2.85
C ASP A 335 -14.85 15.41 -1.65
N PHE A 336 -14.22 16.43 -1.06
CA PHE A 336 -13.21 16.23 -0.02
C PHE A 336 -13.80 15.60 1.25
N ASP A 337 -15.02 15.99 1.64
CA ASP A 337 -15.70 15.45 2.81
C ASP A 337 -15.96 13.94 2.65
N ALA A 338 -16.42 13.51 1.47
CA ALA A 338 -16.59 12.10 1.16
C ALA A 338 -15.26 11.33 1.16
N ALA A 339 -14.18 11.93 0.64
CA ALA A 339 -12.86 11.28 0.59
C ALA A 339 -12.26 11.03 1.98
N ILE A 340 -12.53 11.92 2.95
CA ILE A 340 -12.02 11.76 4.32
C ILE A 340 -12.94 10.94 5.23
N ASP A 341 -14.23 10.76 4.91
CA ASP A 341 -15.20 10.05 5.76
C ASP A 341 -14.70 8.64 6.16
N ALA A 342 -14.23 7.88 5.18
CA ALA A 342 -13.64 6.54 5.36
C ALA A 342 -12.47 6.52 6.34
N HIS A 343 -11.71 7.60 6.41
CA HIS A 343 -10.53 7.71 7.26
C HIS A 343 -10.90 8.12 8.69
N GLN A 344 -12.11 8.64 8.94
CA GLN A 344 -12.55 9.09 10.26
C GLN A 344 -12.92 7.93 11.22
N TYR A 345 -13.15 6.73 10.70
CA TYR A 345 -13.47 5.58 11.53
C TYR A 345 -12.29 5.20 12.43
N VAL A 346 -12.47 5.33 13.74
CA VAL A 346 -11.48 4.92 14.75
C VAL A 346 -11.66 3.48 15.22
N ASP A 347 -12.81 2.85 14.93
CA ASP A 347 -13.02 1.44 15.25
C ASP A 347 -12.12 0.57 14.35
N PRO A 348 -11.20 -0.24 14.90
CA PRO A 348 -10.34 -1.09 14.10
C PRO A 348 -11.09 -2.21 13.37
N LYS A 349 -12.35 -2.51 13.74
CA LYS A 349 -13.13 -3.64 13.21
C LYS A 349 -13.94 -3.30 11.97
N VAL A 350 -14.06 -2.03 11.59
CA VAL A 350 -14.73 -1.69 10.33
C VAL A 350 -13.88 -2.18 9.15
N PRO A 351 -14.49 -2.64 8.04
CA PRO A 351 -13.74 -3.21 6.90
C PRO A 351 -12.61 -2.31 6.40
N GLU A 352 -12.82 -1.00 6.36
CA GLU A 352 -11.85 0.03 5.96
C GLU A 352 -10.52 -0.10 6.73
N ASN A 353 -10.59 -0.37 8.03
CA ASN A 353 -9.43 -0.49 8.90
C ASN A 353 -8.97 -1.94 9.06
N ALA A 354 -9.89 -2.89 9.20
CA ALA A 354 -9.60 -4.29 9.47
C ALA A 354 -8.98 -5.00 8.26
N VAL A 355 -9.45 -4.68 7.05
CA VAL A 355 -9.01 -5.33 5.81
C VAL A 355 -7.91 -4.52 5.14
N TYR A 356 -8.10 -3.21 5.01
CA TYR A 356 -7.20 -2.37 4.21
C TYR A 356 -6.20 -1.57 5.03
N GLY A 357 -6.37 -1.53 6.35
CA GLY A 357 -5.53 -0.70 7.22
C GLY A 357 -5.58 0.78 6.84
N LEU A 358 -6.72 1.29 6.35
CA LEU A 358 -6.84 2.61 5.74
C LEU A 358 -6.32 3.73 6.64
N ARG A 359 -6.87 3.83 7.85
CA ARG A 359 -6.48 4.87 8.81
C ARG A 359 -5.06 4.66 9.34
N GLN A 360 -4.61 3.42 9.47
CA GLN A 360 -3.28 3.08 9.97
C GLN A 360 -2.19 3.46 8.95
N ARG A 361 -2.37 3.03 7.69
CA ARG A 361 -1.45 3.31 6.60
C ARG A 361 -1.36 4.81 6.35
N THR A 362 -2.50 5.51 6.30
CA THR A 362 -2.52 6.97 6.11
C THR A 362 -1.82 7.69 7.25
N TYR A 363 -1.92 7.19 8.49
CA TYR A 363 -1.19 7.76 9.61
C TYR A 363 0.33 7.64 9.42
N GLN A 364 0.81 6.48 8.98
CA GLN A 364 2.24 6.30 8.69
C GLN A 364 2.72 7.15 7.51
N LEU A 365 1.89 7.32 6.47
CA LEU A 365 2.19 8.26 5.39
C LEU A 365 2.32 9.70 5.93
N CYS A 366 1.42 10.11 6.82
CA CYS A 366 1.43 11.45 7.41
C CYS A 366 2.50 11.67 8.49
N THR A 367 3.14 10.63 9.03
CA THR A 367 4.06 10.76 10.17
C THR A 367 5.48 10.27 9.90
N GLU A 368 5.67 9.32 8.99
CA GLU A 368 6.97 8.65 8.77
C GLU A 368 7.41 8.64 7.30
N PHE A 369 6.49 8.39 6.35
CA PHE A 369 6.90 7.99 4.99
C PHE A 369 6.64 9.01 3.90
N GLY A 370 5.55 9.75 4.02
CA GLY A 370 5.18 10.81 3.10
C GLY A 370 4.88 10.39 1.67
N TRP A 371 4.89 9.09 1.30
CA TRP A 371 4.70 8.54 -0.06
C TRP A 371 3.40 8.97 -0.77
N PHE A 372 3.23 10.26 -0.97
CA PHE A 372 2.06 10.90 -1.51
C PHE A 372 2.21 10.94 -3.01
N LEU A 373 1.29 10.25 -3.67
CA LEU A 373 1.32 10.01 -5.10
C LEU A 373 0.76 11.24 -5.83
N THR A 374 1.51 12.33 -5.85
CA THR A 374 1.10 13.58 -6.52
C THR A 374 1.19 13.46 -8.05
N ALA A 375 0.61 14.43 -8.75
CA ALA A 375 0.78 14.67 -10.17
C ALA A 375 1.64 15.93 -10.40
N ASP A 376 2.55 16.25 -9.49
CA ASP A 376 3.36 17.48 -9.56
C ASP A 376 4.41 17.44 -10.69
N SER A 377 4.65 16.27 -11.30
CA SER A 377 5.55 16.14 -12.44
C SER A 377 4.91 16.59 -13.75
N HIS A 378 5.75 17.11 -14.66
CA HIS A 378 5.34 17.46 -16.03
C HIS A 378 5.41 16.28 -17.00
N ASP A 379 6.05 15.17 -16.62
CA ASP A 379 6.34 14.04 -17.51
C ASP A 379 5.24 12.94 -17.49
N GLN A 380 4.09 13.25 -16.88
CA GLN A 380 2.95 12.34 -16.68
C GLN A 380 1.62 12.90 -17.26
N PRO A 381 0.61 12.06 -17.58
CA PRO A 381 -0.58 12.48 -18.32
C PRO A 381 -1.77 12.97 -17.45
N PHE A 382 -1.67 12.93 -16.13
CA PHE A 382 -2.76 13.13 -15.16
C PHE A 382 -2.90 14.58 -14.65
N GLY A 383 -2.58 15.58 -15.46
CA GLY A 383 -2.78 16.99 -15.11
C GLY A 383 -1.83 17.50 -14.01
N TYR A 384 -2.21 18.56 -13.29
CA TYR A 384 -1.42 19.23 -12.24
C TYR A 384 -2.19 19.50 -10.94
N ARG A 385 -3.44 19.04 -10.85
CA ARG A 385 -4.34 19.35 -9.71
C ARG A 385 -4.19 18.40 -8.52
N VAL A 386 -3.48 17.28 -8.66
CA VAL A 386 -3.22 16.38 -7.53
C VAL A 386 -1.90 16.78 -6.89
N SER A 387 -1.95 17.75 -5.97
CA SER A 387 -0.74 18.33 -5.37
C SER A 387 -0.53 17.85 -3.93
N MET A 388 0.62 18.23 -3.35
CA MET A 388 0.84 18.06 -1.90
C MET A 388 -0.22 18.76 -1.03
N TYR A 389 -0.92 19.78 -1.56
CA TYR A 389 -1.95 20.48 -0.81
C TYR A 389 -3.08 19.53 -0.38
N PHE A 390 -3.58 18.70 -1.28
CA PHE A 390 -4.58 17.66 -0.99
C PHE A 390 -4.13 16.75 0.15
N PHE A 391 -2.99 16.07 -0.01
CA PHE A 391 -2.52 15.08 0.96
C PHE A 391 -2.28 15.67 2.35
N LEU A 392 -1.70 16.87 2.43
CA LEU A 392 -1.48 17.55 3.70
C LEU A 392 -2.79 17.94 4.39
N ASN A 393 -3.82 18.31 3.63
CA ASN A 393 -5.14 18.59 4.19
C ASN A 393 -5.89 17.31 4.59
N VAL A 394 -5.71 16.19 3.88
CA VAL A 394 -6.18 14.88 4.35
C VAL A 394 -5.56 14.55 5.71
N CYS A 395 -4.23 14.68 5.85
CA CYS A 395 -3.56 14.45 7.14
C CYS A 395 -4.13 15.32 8.28
N ARG A 396 -4.34 16.61 8.03
CA ARG A 396 -4.92 17.53 9.02
C ARG A 396 -6.37 17.19 9.36
N ALA A 397 -7.19 16.91 8.36
CA ALA A 397 -8.60 16.62 8.56
C ALA A 397 -8.84 15.31 9.31
N VAL A 398 -7.97 14.32 9.13
CA VAL A 398 -8.12 12.97 9.72
C VAL A 398 -7.50 12.84 11.12
N TYR A 399 -6.40 13.55 11.38
CA TYR A 399 -5.63 13.40 12.63
C TYR A 399 -5.43 14.71 13.42
N GLY A 400 -5.87 15.84 12.88
CA GLY A 400 -5.86 17.14 13.53
C GLY A 400 -4.79 18.11 13.01
N ASP A 401 -4.98 19.40 13.34
CA ASP A 401 -4.20 20.54 12.83
C ASP A 401 -2.69 20.49 13.12
N TRP A 402 -2.27 19.65 14.06
CA TRP A 402 -0.85 19.47 14.40
C TRP A 402 -0.07 18.83 13.25
N LEU A 403 -0.69 18.02 12.39
CA LEU A 403 -0.06 17.44 11.19
C LEU A 403 0.00 18.46 10.04
N ASN A 404 0.84 19.46 10.20
CA ASN A 404 1.15 20.40 9.12
C ASN A 404 2.32 19.91 8.24
N SER A 405 2.57 20.61 7.14
CA SER A 405 3.64 20.28 6.18
C SER A 405 5.01 20.10 6.81
N GLN A 406 5.35 20.89 7.84
CA GLN A 406 6.63 20.78 8.51
C GLN A 406 6.74 19.48 9.29
N VAL A 407 5.69 19.11 10.03
CA VAL A 407 5.68 17.85 10.82
C VAL A 407 5.82 16.64 9.90
N VAL A 408 5.07 16.62 8.79
CA VAL A 408 5.14 15.53 7.82
C VAL A 408 6.52 15.46 7.16
N TYR A 409 7.07 16.61 6.74
CA TYR A 409 8.42 16.69 6.17
C TYR A 409 9.51 16.24 7.15
N ASP A 410 9.42 16.68 8.41
CA ASP A 410 10.37 16.30 9.46
C ASP A 410 10.31 14.79 9.73
N GLY A 411 9.11 14.21 9.75
CA GLY A 411 8.91 12.76 9.85
C GLY A 411 9.62 11.99 8.74
N VAL A 412 9.39 12.37 7.48
CA VAL A 412 10.06 11.78 6.31
C VAL A 412 11.58 11.92 6.40
N HIS A 413 12.05 13.12 6.76
CA HIS A 413 13.47 13.39 6.91
C HIS A 413 14.09 12.54 8.01
N LEU A 414 13.42 12.41 9.16
CA LEU A 414 13.85 11.58 10.28
C LEU A 414 13.92 10.12 9.87
N THR A 415 12.89 9.56 9.22
CA THR A 415 12.91 8.17 8.73
C THR A 415 14.15 7.90 7.87
N ASN A 416 14.43 8.75 6.88
CA ASN A 416 15.61 8.60 6.03
C ASN A 416 16.92 8.83 6.80
N MET A 417 16.95 9.72 7.79
CA MET A 417 18.12 9.89 8.67
C MET A 417 18.36 8.64 9.53
N HIS A 418 17.29 8.03 10.04
CA HIS A 418 17.35 6.83 10.87
C HIS A 418 17.82 5.62 10.09
N PHE A 419 17.42 5.49 8.82
CA PHE A 419 17.61 4.25 8.06
C PHE A 419 18.53 4.36 6.83
N GLY A 420 18.85 5.57 6.38
CA GLY A 420 19.80 5.82 5.29
C GLY A 420 19.19 5.89 3.89
N GLY A 421 17.85 5.86 3.76
CA GLY A 421 17.16 5.92 2.46
C GLY A 421 17.68 4.84 1.49
N GLN A 422 17.97 5.23 0.25
CA GLN A 422 18.54 4.31 -0.77
C GLN A 422 20.00 3.87 -0.50
N ASN A 423 20.66 4.42 0.52
CA ASN A 423 22.02 4.02 0.88
C ASN A 423 22.13 3.65 2.38
N PRO A 424 21.48 2.56 2.81
CA PRO A 424 21.41 2.15 4.21
C PRO A 424 22.74 1.64 4.78
N ARG A 425 23.75 1.38 3.91
CA ARG A 425 25.10 0.87 4.27
C ARG A 425 25.09 -0.39 5.13
N ILE A 426 24.28 -1.36 4.72
CA ILE A 426 24.14 -2.68 5.33
C ILE A 426 24.73 -3.79 4.47
N SER A 427 25.14 -4.89 5.13
CA SER A 427 25.55 -6.14 4.49
C SER A 427 24.47 -7.22 4.59
N ASN A 428 24.60 -8.27 3.78
CA ASN A 428 23.72 -9.43 3.72
C ASN A 428 22.27 -9.08 3.37
N VAL A 429 22.08 -8.25 2.36
CA VAL A 429 20.76 -7.94 1.81
C VAL A 429 20.78 -8.03 0.29
N PHE A 430 19.78 -8.70 -0.28
CA PHE A 430 19.58 -8.73 -1.72
C PHE A 430 18.25 -8.08 -2.08
N PHE A 431 18.32 -7.00 -2.86
CA PHE A 431 17.17 -6.25 -3.34
C PHE A 431 16.78 -6.72 -4.73
N THR A 432 15.53 -7.08 -4.93
CA THR A 432 14.97 -7.40 -6.25
C THR A 432 13.85 -6.41 -6.55
N ASN A 433 13.74 -5.96 -7.80
CA ASN A 433 12.68 -5.02 -8.19
C ASN A 433 12.12 -5.41 -9.56
N GLY A 434 10.81 -5.25 -9.73
CA GLY A 434 10.21 -5.31 -11.05
C GLY A 434 10.65 -4.13 -11.92
N GLY A 435 11.05 -4.39 -13.16
CA GLY A 435 11.38 -3.37 -14.14
C GLY A 435 10.16 -2.59 -14.67
N LEU A 436 8.94 -2.99 -14.30
CA LEU A 436 7.68 -2.30 -14.57
C LEU A 436 7.01 -1.78 -13.30
N ASP A 437 7.63 -1.98 -12.14
CA ASP A 437 7.06 -1.58 -10.86
C ASP A 437 7.28 -0.08 -10.58
N PRO A 438 6.22 0.75 -10.49
CA PRO A 438 6.35 2.17 -10.18
C PRO A 438 6.92 2.46 -8.79
N VAL A 439 6.87 1.50 -7.85
CA VAL A 439 7.42 1.72 -6.50
C VAL A 439 8.94 1.54 -6.44
N ARG A 440 9.58 1.11 -7.55
CA ARG A 440 11.04 0.91 -7.60
C ARG A 440 11.85 2.18 -7.31
N ASP A 441 11.28 3.36 -7.57
CA ASP A 441 11.96 4.65 -7.38
C ASP A 441 12.20 5.00 -5.91
N VAL A 442 11.45 4.37 -5.00
CA VAL A 442 11.68 4.44 -3.55
C VAL A 442 12.31 3.16 -3.00
N SER A 443 12.74 2.26 -3.88
CA SER A 443 13.50 1.06 -3.55
C SER A 443 14.99 1.26 -3.83
N ILE A 444 15.78 0.21 -3.61
CA ILE A 444 17.20 0.14 -3.95
C ILE A 444 17.35 -0.73 -5.20
N THR A 445 17.67 -0.09 -6.32
CA THR A 445 17.82 -0.74 -7.63
C THR A 445 19.27 -1.03 -8.02
N GLU A 446 20.23 -0.37 -7.35
CA GLU A 446 21.67 -0.58 -7.52
C GLU A 446 22.33 -0.59 -6.14
N TYR A 447 23.07 -1.66 -5.83
CA TYR A 447 23.71 -1.80 -4.51
C TYR A 447 24.91 -2.73 -4.57
N TYR A 448 26.05 -2.27 -4.06
CA TYR A 448 27.30 -3.03 -4.07
C TYR A 448 27.99 -2.94 -2.71
N LEU A 449 27.75 -3.93 -1.86
CA LEU A 449 28.47 -4.14 -0.60
C LEU A 449 28.68 -5.64 -0.37
N ALA A 450 29.56 -5.98 0.57
CA ALA A 450 29.86 -7.37 0.90
C ALA A 450 28.56 -8.15 1.24
N GLY A 451 28.40 -9.32 0.62
CA GLY A 451 27.23 -10.17 0.80
C GLY A 451 25.91 -9.54 0.36
N SER A 452 25.92 -8.45 -0.40
CA SER A 452 24.73 -7.70 -0.78
C SER A 452 24.69 -7.41 -2.27
N GLY A 453 23.50 -7.16 -2.79
CA GLY A 453 23.30 -6.80 -4.18
C GLY A 453 21.92 -6.21 -4.43
N ALA A 454 21.73 -5.65 -5.62
CA ALA A 454 20.42 -5.29 -6.12
C ALA A 454 20.28 -5.76 -7.57
N THR A 455 19.06 -6.08 -8.00
CA THR A 455 18.73 -6.38 -9.39
C THR A 455 17.36 -5.84 -9.77
N VAL A 456 17.23 -5.43 -11.03
CA VAL A 456 15.97 -5.03 -11.65
C VAL A 456 15.63 -6.06 -12.69
N ILE A 457 14.44 -6.66 -12.58
CA ILE A 457 13.99 -7.77 -13.42
C ILE A 457 13.10 -7.19 -14.54
N PRO A 458 13.61 -7.10 -15.78
CA PRO A 458 12.89 -6.42 -16.87
C PRO A 458 11.58 -7.14 -17.22
N GLY A 459 10.54 -6.36 -17.52
CA GLY A 459 9.24 -6.90 -17.96
C GLY A 459 8.36 -7.47 -16.85
N TYR A 460 8.72 -7.27 -15.58
CA TYR A 460 7.93 -7.71 -14.43
C TYR A 460 7.52 -6.54 -13.54
N PHE A 461 6.33 -6.66 -12.94
CA PHE A 461 5.84 -5.77 -11.89
C PHE A 461 6.39 -6.18 -10.51
N GLY A 462 5.88 -5.56 -9.45
CA GLY A 462 6.39 -5.73 -8.10
C GLY A 462 6.12 -7.15 -7.56
N SER A 463 7.10 -7.72 -6.87
CA SER A 463 6.96 -9.00 -6.13
C SER A 463 6.66 -10.27 -6.94
N GLU A 464 6.70 -10.23 -8.28
CA GLU A 464 6.56 -11.42 -9.14
C GLU A 464 7.67 -12.47 -8.91
N ASP A 465 8.81 -12.03 -8.40
CA ASP A 465 9.93 -12.87 -8.00
C ASP A 465 9.66 -13.72 -6.76
N LEU A 466 8.56 -13.48 -6.02
CA LEU A 466 8.15 -14.30 -4.89
C LEU A 466 7.55 -15.65 -5.29
N HIS A 467 6.99 -15.78 -6.50
CA HIS A 467 6.37 -17.03 -6.95
C HIS A 467 7.40 -18.14 -7.21
N SER A 468 7.01 -19.41 -7.14
CA SER A 468 7.93 -20.53 -7.38
C SER A 468 8.53 -20.49 -8.78
N ILE A 469 9.72 -21.07 -8.95
CA ILE A 469 10.32 -21.23 -10.28
C ILE A 469 9.39 -22.06 -11.17
N SER A 470 9.10 -21.56 -12.37
CA SER A 470 8.26 -22.25 -13.35
C SER A 470 8.80 -22.11 -14.77
N GLY A 471 8.26 -22.91 -15.70
CA GLY A 471 8.61 -22.84 -17.13
C GLY A 471 8.20 -21.53 -17.83
N TYR A 472 7.47 -20.65 -17.15
CA TYR A 472 7.03 -19.35 -17.68
C TYR A 472 7.95 -18.19 -17.26
N ASN A 473 8.95 -18.43 -16.39
CA ASN A 473 9.88 -17.38 -16.00
C ASN A 473 10.83 -17.04 -17.16
N SER A 474 11.05 -15.73 -17.38
CA SER A 474 12.08 -15.27 -18.31
C SER A 474 13.49 -15.68 -17.82
N PRO A 475 14.51 -15.68 -18.71
CA PRO A 475 15.89 -15.91 -18.30
C PRO A 475 16.35 -14.99 -17.16
N GLU A 476 15.97 -13.71 -17.20
CA GLU A 476 16.33 -12.70 -16.20
C GLU A 476 15.65 -12.96 -14.85
N MET A 477 14.36 -13.34 -14.87
CA MET A 477 13.64 -13.74 -13.65
C MET A 477 14.25 -15.01 -13.04
N LEU A 478 14.63 -15.98 -13.87
CA LEU A 478 15.28 -17.20 -13.40
C LEU A 478 16.66 -16.91 -12.80
N GLU A 479 17.45 -16.03 -13.43
CA GLU A 479 18.73 -15.57 -12.90
C GLU A 479 18.56 -14.85 -11.56
N ALA A 480 17.58 -13.95 -11.44
CA ALA A 480 17.27 -13.26 -10.18
C ALA A 480 16.89 -14.26 -9.07
N LYS A 481 16.01 -15.22 -9.33
CA LYS A 481 15.61 -16.26 -8.37
C LYS A 481 16.77 -17.16 -7.95
N HIS A 482 17.64 -17.56 -8.88
CA HIS A 482 18.84 -18.32 -8.53
C HIS A 482 19.82 -17.50 -7.71
N THR A 483 19.97 -16.21 -8.02
CA THR A 483 20.82 -15.29 -7.27
C THR A 483 20.30 -15.08 -5.84
N VAL A 484 18.98 -14.95 -5.66
CA VAL A 484 18.33 -14.92 -4.33
C VAL A 484 18.73 -16.16 -3.52
N HIS A 485 18.60 -17.36 -4.09
CA HIS A 485 18.95 -18.60 -3.39
C HIS A 485 20.44 -18.64 -3.05
N ALA A 486 21.31 -18.29 -3.99
CA ALA A 486 22.76 -18.27 -3.76
C ALA A 486 23.16 -17.30 -2.63
N PHE A 487 22.56 -16.11 -2.57
CA PHE A 487 22.78 -15.18 -1.45
C PHE A 487 22.32 -15.77 -0.13
N ILE A 488 21.11 -16.34 -0.07
CA ILE A 488 20.58 -16.97 1.15
C ILE A 488 21.49 -18.11 1.62
N GLU A 489 21.92 -18.99 0.71
CA GLU A 489 22.87 -20.07 1.00
C GLU A 489 24.18 -19.52 1.58
N SER A 490 24.72 -18.46 0.97
CA SER A 490 25.94 -17.80 1.45
C SER A 490 25.80 -17.27 2.88
N TRP A 491 24.69 -16.58 3.19
CA TRP A 491 24.44 -16.02 4.53
C TRP A 491 24.24 -17.11 5.58
N LEU A 492 23.74 -18.28 5.19
CA LEU A 492 23.45 -19.39 6.08
C LEU A 492 24.64 -20.30 6.35
N TRP A 493 25.56 -20.47 5.41
CA TRP A 493 26.55 -21.55 5.51
C TRP A 493 27.98 -21.11 5.29
N GLU A 494 28.22 -19.95 4.68
CA GLU A 494 29.57 -19.43 4.59
C GLU A 494 30.06 -18.86 5.93
N PRO A 495 31.37 -18.92 6.19
CA PRO A 495 31.95 -18.31 7.39
C PRO A 495 31.77 -16.80 7.36
N ILE A 496 31.26 -16.23 8.46
CA ILE A 496 31.21 -14.77 8.64
C ILE A 496 32.65 -14.27 8.69
N VAL A 497 33.08 -13.54 7.65
CA VAL A 497 34.34 -12.78 7.70
C VAL A 497 34.05 -11.49 8.47
N PRO A 498 34.65 -11.27 9.65
CA PRO A 498 34.47 -10.02 10.38
C PRO A 498 34.95 -8.86 9.50
N ILE A 499 34.10 -7.86 9.30
CA ILE A 499 34.40 -6.63 8.57
C ILE A 499 35.23 -5.70 9.44
#